data_AF-A0A2X2KCD4-F1
#
_entry.id   AF-A0A2X2KCD4-F1
#
_cell.length_a   1.000
_cell.length_b   1.000
_cell.length_c   1.000
_cell.angle_alpha   90.00
_cell.angle_beta   90.00
_cell.angle_gamma   90.00
#
_symmetry.space_group_name_H-M   'P 1'
#
loop_
_entity.id
_entity.type
_entity.pdbx_description
1 polymer ?
#
loop_
_entity_poly.entity_id
_entity_poly.type
_entity_poly.pdbx_seq_one_letter_code
_entity_poly.pdbx_strand_id
1 'polypeptide(L)'
;MSDNIVAIYGDVPELVEKQSAEIISQFLKSDRDDFNFVKYNLYETEIAPIVEETLTLPFFSDKKAILVKNAYIFTGEKSPKDMAHNVDQLIEFIEKYDGENLIVFEIYQNKLDERKKLTKTLKKHARLKK
;
A
#
# COMPACT_ATOMS: atom_id res chain seq x y z
N MET A 1 -16.70 -1.32 2.46
CA MET A 1 -15.31 -1.75 2.22
C MET A 1 -14.59 -0.52 1.72
N SER A 2 -13.40 -0.25 2.24
CA SER A 2 -12.63 0.93 1.88
C SER A 2 -12.07 0.69 0.48
N ASP A 3 -12.69 1.27 -0.55
CA ASP A 3 -12.26 1.08 -1.95
C ASP A 3 -10.84 1.63 -2.22
N ASN A 4 -10.28 2.36 -1.25
CA ASN A 4 -9.03 3.09 -1.33
C ASN A 4 -7.81 2.35 -0.76
N ILE A 5 -7.95 1.09 -0.34
CA ILE A 5 -6.79 0.23 -0.03
C ILE A 5 -6.67 -0.82 -1.13
N VAL A 6 -5.55 -0.82 -1.85
CA VAL A 6 -5.27 -1.77 -2.93
C VAL A 6 -3.99 -2.53 -2.62
N ALA A 7 -3.98 -3.84 -2.85
CA ALA A 7 -2.76 -4.63 -2.81
C ALA A 7 -2.63 -5.46 -4.09
N ILE A 8 -1.48 -5.35 -4.74
CA ILE A 8 -1.16 -6.00 -5.99
C ILE A 8 0.01 -6.94 -5.74
N TYR A 9 -0.14 -8.21 -6.07
CA TYR A 9 0.88 -9.22 -5.79
C TYR A 9 1.17 -10.14 -6.97
N GLY A 10 2.44 -10.39 -7.27
CA GLY A 10 2.83 -11.26 -8.38
C GLY A 10 4.34 -11.50 -8.47
N ASP A 11 4.74 -12.54 -9.19
CA ASP A 11 6.17 -12.90 -9.38
C ASP A 11 6.87 -12.07 -10.47
N VAL A 12 6.11 -11.31 -11.27
CA VAL A 12 6.63 -10.48 -12.36
C VAL A 12 6.48 -9.01 -11.94
N PRO A 13 7.56 -8.37 -11.43
CA PRO A 13 7.49 -7.01 -10.91
C PRO A 13 6.93 -6.00 -11.91
N GLU A 14 7.27 -6.14 -13.20
CA GLU A 14 6.83 -5.24 -14.25
C GLU A 14 5.30 -5.25 -14.44
N LEU A 15 4.66 -6.41 -14.23
CA LEU A 15 3.19 -6.51 -14.29
C LEU A 15 2.54 -5.87 -13.06
N VAL A 16 3.13 -6.07 -11.89
CA VAL A 16 2.67 -5.44 -10.64
C VAL A 16 2.76 -3.92 -10.74
N GLU A 17 3.90 -3.40 -11.19
CA GLU A 17 4.15 -1.96 -11.36
C GLU A 17 3.27 -1.34 -12.45
N LYS A 18 3.03 -2.06 -13.55
CA LYS A 18 2.11 -1.59 -14.60
C LYS A 18 0.69 -1.46 -14.06
N GLN A 19 0.21 -2.47 -13.32
CA GLN A 19 -1.14 -2.46 -12.79
C GLN A 19 -1.33 -1.42 -11.68
N SER A 20 -0.32 -1.22 -10.83
CA SER A 20 -0.35 -0.15 -9.82
C SER A 20 -0.44 1.21 -10.49
N ALA A 21 0.36 1.43 -11.55
CA ALA A 21 0.37 2.66 -12.30
C ALA A 21 -0.99 2.93 -12.96
N GLU A 22 -1.62 1.92 -13.56
CA GLU A 22 -2.96 2.05 -14.15
C GLU A 22 -4.01 2.44 -13.10
N ILE A 23 -4.01 1.79 -11.93
CA ILE A 23 -4.96 2.08 -10.84
C ILE A 23 -4.77 3.50 -10.32
N ILE A 24 -3.52 3.92 -10.08
CA ILE A 24 -3.19 5.27 -9.59
C ILE A 24 -3.64 6.33 -10.61
N SER A 25 -3.33 6.14 -11.89
CA SER A 25 -3.71 7.09 -12.93
C SER A 25 -5.24 7.20 -13.08
N GLN A 26 -5.97 6.09 -12.98
CA GLN A 26 -7.44 6.10 -12.99
C GLN A 26 -8.03 6.79 -11.76
N PHE A 27 -7.38 6.65 -10.60
CA PHE A 27 -7.84 7.23 -9.35
C PHE A 27 -7.65 8.76 -9.33
N LEU A 28 -6.44 9.23 -9.65
CA LEU A 28 -6.08 10.64 -9.66
C LEU A 28 -6.81 11.42 -10.76
N LYS A 29 -7.02 10.82 -11.94
CA LYS A 29 -7.62 11.48 -13.12
C LYS A 29 -6.87 12.75 -13.57
N SER A 30 -5.64 12.92 -13.11
CA SER A 30 -4.73 14.02 -13.43
C SER A 30 -3.32 13.46 -13.60
N ASP A 31 -2.42 14.29 -14.11
CA ASP A 31 -1.00 13.98 -14.11
C ASP A 31 -0.47 13.86 -12.69
N ARG A 32 0.56 13.02 -12.51
CA ARG A 32 1.20 12.81 -11.21
C ARG A 32 2.14 13.97 -10.93
N ASP A 33 2.03 14.54 -9.75
CA ASP A 33 2.94 15.55 -9.24
C ASP A 33 3.30 15.27 -7.77
N ASP A 34 4.18 16.09 -7.22
CA ASP A 34 4.69 15.94 -5.85
C ASP A 34 3.61 16.18 -4.77
N PHE A 35 2.44 16.71 -5.13
CA PHE A 35 1.33 16.99 -4.20
C PHE A 35 0.31 15.86 -4.17
N ASN A 36 0.06 15.22 -5.31
CA ASN A 36 -0.97 14.19 -5.47
C ASN A 36 -0.42 12.76 -5.47
N PHE A 37 0.90 12.58 -5.58
CA PHE A 37 1.51 11.25 -5.66
C PHE A 37 2.77 11.14 -4.81
N VAL A 38 2.76 10.19 -3.88
CA VAL A 38 3.91 9.91 -3.01
C VAL A 38 4.29 8.44 -3.12
N LYS A 39 5.59 8.14 -3.14
CA LYS A 39 6.12 6.78 -3.27
C LYS A 39 7.08 6.44 -2.14
N TYR A 40 6.84 5.31 -1.50
CA TYR A 40 7.68 4.73 -0.46
C TYR A 40 8.19 3.35 -0.84
N ASN A 41 9.27 2.92 -0.19
CA ASN A 41 9.85 1.60 -0.32
C ASN A 41 10.00 0.98 1.07
N LEU A 42 9.31 -0.13 1.35
CA LEU A 42 9.35 -0.76 2.67
C LEU A 42 10.69 -1.42 3.03
N TYR A 43 11.63 -1.55 2.08
CA TYR A 43 13.02 -1.92 2.40
C TYR A 43 13.85 -0.76 2.98
N GLU A 44 13.33 0.46 2.89
CA GLU A 44 14.04 1.69 3.28
C GLU A 44 13.25 2.54 4.27
N THR A 45 11.93 2.43 4.28
CA THR A 45 11.01 3.25 5.08
C THR A 45 10.16 2.38 5.99
N GLU A 46 9.95 2.84 7.23
CA GLU A 46 9.02 2.20 8.16
C GLU A 46 7.56 2.43 7.74
N ILE A 47 6.65 1.63 8.31
CA ILE A 47 5.23 1.68 7.92
C ILE A 47 4.50 2.86 8.56
N ALA A 48 4.93 3.29 9.74
CA ALA A 48 4.31 4.38 10.50
C ALA A 48 4.20 5.69 9.68
N PRO A 49 5.28 6.24 9.10
CA PRO A 49 5.18 7.47 8.31
C PRO A 49 4.30 7.33 7.06
N ILE A 50 4.23 6.12 6.48
CA ILE A 50 3.38 5.85 5.31
C ILE A 50 1.90 5.91 5.70
N VAL A 51 1.55 5.33 6.87
CA VAL A 51 0.20 5.37 7.42
C VAL A 51 -0.20 6.81 7.74
N GLU A 52 0.68 7.58 8.38
CA GLU A 52 0.46 9.00 8.67
C GLU A 52 0.24 9.82 7.39
N GLU A 53 1.08 9.61 6.38
CA GLU A 53 0.96 10.28 5.07
C GLU A 53 -0.37 9.97 4.38
N THR A 54 -0.85 8.74 4.54
CA THR A 54 -2.13 8.28 3.97
C THR A 54 -3.32 8.87 4.70
N LEU A 55 -3.23 9.07 6.02
CA LEU A 55 -4.26 9.75 6.81
C LEU A 55 -4.24 11.27 6.65
N THR A 56 -3.17 11.84 6.10
CA THR A 56 -3.03 13.28 5.90
C THR A 56 -3.81 13.76 4.68
N LEU A 57 -4.71 14.71 4.88
CA LEU A 57 -5.50 15.31 3.80
C LEU A 57 -4.60 15.94 2.72
N PRO A 58 -4.97 15.81 1.44
CA PRO A 58 -4.25 16.49 0.37
C PRO A 58 -4.44 18.01 0.48
N PHE A 59 -3.34 18.76 0.47
CA PHE A 59 -3.37 20.23 0.64
C PHE A 59 -3.64 20.99 -0.67
N PHE A 60 -3.13 20.49 -1.80
CA PHE A 60 -3.17 21.16 -3.10
C PHE A 60 -3.78 20.31 -4.22
N SER A 61 -4.38 19.17 -3.88
CA SER A 61 -5.07 18.29 -4.81
C SER A 61 -6.37 17.78 -4.20
N ASP A 62 -7.35 17.45 -5.05
CA ASP A 62 -8.59 16.83 -4.58
C ASP A 62 -8.38 15.38 -4.12
N LYS A 63 -7.29 14.76 -4.60
CA LYS A 63 -6.97 13.35 -4.37
C LYS A 63 -5.47 13.16 -4.24
N LYS A 64 -5.08 12.20 -3.40
CA LYS A 64 -3.69 11.77 -3.25
C LYS A 64 -3.58 10.26 -3.28
N ALA A 65 -2.52 9.78 -3.93
CA ALA A 65 -2.19 8.37 -4.04
C ALA A 65 -0.81 8.10 -3.43
N ILE A 66 -0.76 7.10 -2.56
CA ILE A 66 0.43 6.64 -1.86
C ILE A 66 0.78 5.27 -2.41
N LEU A 67 1.94 5.16 -3.07
CA LEU A 67 2.47 3.90 -3.56
C LEU A 67 3.50 3.33 -2.57
N VAL A 68 3.31 2.08 -2.17
CA VAL A 68 4.18 1.38 -1.25
C VAL A 68 4.83 0.21 -1.97
N LYS A 69 6.09 0.39 -2.37
CA LYS A 69 6.91 -0.63 -3.03
C LYS A 69 7.46 -1.65 -2.04
N ASN A 70 7.75 -2.85 -2.54
CA ASN A 70 8.36 -3.95 -1.80
C ASN A 70 7.60 -4.26 -0.49
N ALA A 71 6.28 -4.42 -0.54
CA ALA A 71 5.47 -4.69 0.63
C ALA A 71 5.56 -6.15 1.14
N TYR A 72 6.79 -6.58 1.43
CA TYR A 72 7.15 -7.91 1.92
C TYR A 72 6.48 -8.27 3.26
N ILE A 73 6.00 -7.28 4.02
CA ILE A 73 5.36 -7.46 5.33
C ILE A 73 4.14 -8.40 5.27
N PHE A 74 3.48 -8.51 4.11
CA PHE A 74 2.35 -9.39 3.85
C PHE A 74 2.74 -10.82 3.41
N THR A 75 4.04 -11.08 3.22
CA THR A 75 4.58 -12.37 2.76
C THR A 75 5.35 -13.08 3.88
N GLY A 76 5.96 -14.23 3.58
CA GLY A 76 6.83 -14.95 4.51
C GLY A 76 8.28 -14.44 4.53
N GLU A 77 8.58 -13.39 3.78
CA GLU A 77 9.92 -12.82 3.66
C GLU A 77 10.38 -12.14 4.95
N LYS A 78 11.68 -12.22 5.21
CA LYS A 78 12.32 -11.55 6.35
C LYS A 78 12.58 -10.09 6.00
N SER A 79 12.48 -9.21 7.00
CA SER A 79 12.88 -7.82 6.80
C SER A 79 14.35 -7.75 6.35
N PRO A 80 14.66 -6.99 5.28
CA PRO A 80 16.04 -6.84 4.83
C PRO A 80 16.92 -6.01 5.79
N LYS A 81 16.32 -5.35 6.79
CA LYS A 81 17.00 -4.56 7.82
C LYS A 81 16.39 -4.87 9.19
N ASP A 82 17.04 -4.44 10.28
CA ASP A 82 16.43 -4.44 11.63
C ASP A 82 15.32 -3.39 11.78
N MET A 83 14.52 -3.17 10.73
CA MET A 83 13.43 -2.20 10.72
C MET A 83 12.24 -2.78 11.49
N ALA A 84 11.88 -2.13 12.59
CA ALA A 84 10.79 -2.56 13.45
C ALA A 84 9.46 -1.95 12.98
N HIS A 85 8.78 -2.61 12.05
CA HIS A 85 7.44 -2.17 11.64
C HIS A 85 6.42 -2.41 12.75
N ASN A 86 5.67 -1.37 13.12
CA ASN A 86 4.51 -1.51 13.99
C ASN A 86 3.34 -2.15 13.22
N VAL A 87 3.30 -3.49 13.22
CA VAL A 87 2.28 -4.28 12.51
C VAL A 87 0.88 -4.06 13.08
N ASP A 88 0.76 -3.87 14.40
CA ASP A 88 -0.54 -3.66 15.04
C ASP A 88 -1.18 -2.34 14.61
N GLN A 89 -0.38 -1.27 14.49
CA GLN A 89 -0.83 0.01 13.95
C GLN A 89 -1.31 -0.13 12.50
N LEU A 90 -0.59 -0.89 11.65
CA LEU A 90 -1.02 -1.12 10.28
C LEU A 90 -2.33 -1.92 10.21
N ILE A 91 -2.51 -2.93 11.09
CA ILE A 91 -3.76 -3.69 11.18
C ILE A 91 -4.92 -2.76 11.53
N GLU A 92 -4.75 -1.94 12.56
CA GLU A 92 -5.78 -0.99 12.99
C GLU A 92 -6.10 0.02 11.88
N PHE A 93 -5.09 0.54 11.20
CA PHE A 93 -5.24 1.39 10.03
C PHE A 93 -6.09 0.69 8.96
N ILE A 94 -5.71 -0.50 8.50
CA ILE A 94 -6.45 -1.22 7.43
C ILE A 94 -7.90 -1.50 7.84
N GLU A 95 -8.16 -1.81 9.12
CA GLU A 95 -9.52 -2.12 9.60
C GLU A 95 -10.42 -0.89 9.65
N LYS A 96 -9.86 0.27 10.02
CA LYS A 96 -10.63 1.50 10.29
C LYS A 96 -10.56 2.53 9.18
N TYR A 97 -9.65 2.41 8.23
CA TYR A 97 -9.41 3.43 7.22
C TYR A 97 -10.65 3.66 6.36
N ASP A 98 -11.12 4.90 6.36
CA ASP A 98 -12.25 5.42 5.60
C ASP A 98 -11.90 6.71 4.85
N GLY A 99 -10.60 7.05 4.79
CA GLY A 99 -10.10 8.27 4.16
C GLY A 99 -10.20 8.27 2.63
N GLU A 100 -10.04 9.46 2.07
CA GLU A 100 -10.16 9.69 0.62
C GLU A 100 -8.90 9.34 -0.17
N ASN A 101 -7.74 9.24 0.49
CA ASN A 101 -6.48 8.96 -0.19
C ASN A 101 -6.39 7.49 -0.61
N LEU A 102 -5.82 7.22 -1.78
CA LEU A 102 -5.55 5.86 -2.24
C LEU A 102 -4.21 5.39 -1.68
N ILE A 103 -4.16 4.19 -1.10
CA ILE A 103 -2.91 3.49 -0.79
C ILE A 103 -2.82 2.20 -1.62
N VAL A 104 -1.68 2.02 -2.29
CA VAL A 104 -1.40 0.86 -3.14
C VAL A 104 -0.14 0.14 -2.66
N PHE A 105 -0.28 -1.12 -2.27
CA PHE A 105 0.84 -1.98 -1.89
C PHE A 105 1.27 -2.86 -3.07
N GLU A 106 2.55 -2.78 -3.45
CA GLU A 106 3.17 -3.66 -4.44
C GLU A 106 3.93 -4.79 -3.73
N ILE A 107 3.56 -6.02 -4.02
CA ILE A 107 4.09 -7.22 -3.38
C ILE A 107 4.69 -8.11 -4.48
N TYR A 108 6.01 -8.21 -4.54
CA TYR A 108 6.68 -8.97 -5.61
C TYR A 108 6.80 -10.47 -5.27
N GLN A 109 5.68 -11.08 -4.90
CA GLN A 109 5.56 -12.52 -4.66
C GLN A 109 4.18 -13.04 -5.08
N ASN A 110 4.11 -14.26 -5.61
CA ASN A 110 2.87 -14.92 -6.04
C ASN A 110 1.85 -15.18 -4.92
N LYS A 111 2.31 -15.24 -3.67
CA LYS A 111 1.53 -15.70 -2.53
C LYS A 111 1.76 -14.80 -1.33
N LEU A 112 0.67 -14.53 -0.62
CA LEU A 112 0.69 -13.86 0.69
C LEU A 112 0.77 -14.90 1.81
N ASP A 113 1.31 -14.53 2.97
CA ASP A 113 1.33 -15.42 4.14
C ASP A 113 0.00 -15.35 4.88
N GLU A 114 -0.91 -16.27 4.53
CA GLU A 114 -2.26 -16.40 5.09
C GLU A 114 -2.27 -16.72 6.61
N ARG A 115 -1.14 -17.08 7.21
CA ARG A 115 -1.06 -17.35 8.65
C ARG A 115 -1.01 -16.06 9.45
N LYS A 116 -0.49 -14.97 8.86
CA LYS A 116 -0.37 -13.65 9.51
C LYS A 116 -1.74 -13.00 9.68
N LYS A 117 -1.99 -12.43 10.87
CA LYS A 117 -3.19 -11.62 11.13
C LYS A 117 -3.29 -10.43 10.16
N LEU A 118 -2.16 -9.74 9.93
CA LEU A 118 -2.06 -8.64 8.99
C LEU A 118 -2.56 -8.99 7.58
N THR A 119 -2.13 -10.13 7.04
CA THR A 119 -2.56 -10.59 5.71
C THR A 119 -4.06 -10.88 5.68
N LYS A 120 -4.61 -11.53 6.72
CA LYS A 120 -6.06 -11.78 6.81
C LYS A 120 -6.85 -10.48 6.85
N THR A 121 -6.38 -9.50 7.62
CA THR A 121 -6.97 -8.16 7.69
C THR A 121 -6.92 -7.46 6.33
N LEU A 122 -5.77 -7.45 5.66
CA LEU A 122 -5.63 -6.90 4.31
C LEU A 122 -6.64 -7.52 3.34
N LYS A 123 -6.75 -8.85 3.30
CA LYS A 123 -7.67 -9.54 2.38
C LYS A 123 -9.16 -9.21 2.61
N LYS A 124 -9.53 -8.82 3.83
CA LYS A 124 -10.91 -8.49 4.19
C LYS A 124 -11.28 -7.04 3.85
N HIS A 125 -10.32 -6.12 3.93
CA HIS A 125 -10.55 -4.68 3.83
C HIS A 125 -10.00 -4.04 2.55
N ALA A 126 -9.04 -4.68 1.89
CA ALA A 126 -8.40 -4.16 0.68
C ALA A 126 -8.86 -4.87 -0.59
N ARG A 127 -8.79 -4.16 -1.71
CA ARG A 127 -8.95 -4.71 -3.05
C ARG A 127 -7.67 -5.43 -3.47
N LEU A 128 -7.75 -6.75 -3.58
CA LEU A 128 -6.63 -7.58 -4.03
C LEU A 128 -6.60 -7.69 -5.54
N LYS A 129 -5.40 -7.58 -6.11
CA LYS A 129 -5.09 -7.81 -7.51
C LYS A 129 -3.87 -8.70 -7.63
N LYS A 130 -3.86 -9.52 -8.68
CA LYS A 130 -2.79 -10.46 -9.02
C LYS A 130 -2.36 -10.23 -10.45
#